data_AF-A0A9D7DKV9-F1
#
_entry.id   AF-A0A9D7DKV9-F1
#
_cell.length_a   1.000
_cell.length_b   1.000
_cell.length_c   1.000
_cell.angle_alpha   90.00
_cell.angle_beta   90.00
_cell.angle_gamma   90.00
#
_symmetry.space_group_name_H-M   'P 1'
#
loop_
_entity.id
_entity.type
_entity.pdbx_description
1 polymer ?
#
loop_
_entity_poly.entity_id
_entity_poly.type
_entity_poly.pdbx_seq_one_letter_code
_entity_poly.pdbx_strand_id
1 'polypeptide(L)'
;MRHLAFACSVDRAQAQAQLDSLLRVRDALPQDTSRLGVLTELLRATVFNDPDSALVFAAEYRSIAERSGIDLEIGKGHNYTGMCYTSRSEHDEALRHYLAAVPYFERGGDPWYEAMAHNNIGSIHEKMRRYDKANDRVRAGAERIPGHPRHGVDRERVQQPGQPTLRGRSVRQLRGVLPAWPMICSPVSGMDTNTRPPHG
;
A
#
# COMPACT_ATOMS: atom_id res chain seq x y z
N MET A 1 -4.10 27.39 33.42
CA MET A 1 -4.57 27.20 32.03
C MET A 1 -3.80 28.02 30.97
N ARG A 2 -2.62 28.62 31.25
CA ARG A 2 -1.85 29.40 30.25
C ARG A 2 -0.79 28.61 29.47
N HIS A 3 -0.35 27.47 29.96
CA HIS A 3 0.72 26.69 29.32
C HIS A 3 0.25 25.84 28.12
N LEU A 4 -1.01 25.40 28.10
CA LEU A 4 -1.56 24.60 26.98
C LEU A 4 -1.84 25.44 25.72
N ALA A 5 -2.14 26.73 25.87
CA ALA A 5 -2.33 27.62 24.73
C ALA A 5 -1.01 27.97 24.01
N PHE A 6 0.11 28.02 24.75
CA PHE A 6 1.42 28.38 24.21
C PHE A 6 2.06 27.24 23.41
N ALA A 7 1.89 25.98 23.87
CA ALA A 7 2.35 24.81 23.11
C ALA A 7 1.63 24.68 21.76
N CYS A 8 0.30 24.85 21.75
CA CYS A 8 -0.52 24.79 20.53
C CYS A 8 -0.15 25.89 19.50
N SER A 9 0.25 27.08 19.93
CA SER A 9 0.69 28.15 19.02
C SER A 9 2.08 27.91 18.42
N VAL A 10 2.97 27.25 19.16
CA VAL A 10 4.33 26.92 18.68
C VAL A 10 4.28 25.79 17.66
N ASP A 11 3.45 24.76 17.91
CA ASP A 11 3.26 23.64 16.98
C ASP A 11 2.65 24.11 15.64
N ARG A 12 1.68 25.03 15.70
CA ARG A 12 1.07 25.61 14.50
C ARG A 12 2.03 26.52 13.72
N ALA A 13 2.86 27.30 14.40
CA ALA A 13 3.88 28.14 13.76
C ALA A 13 4.98 27.30 13.08
N GLN A 14 5.39 26.20 13.72
CA GLN A 14 6.38 25.28 13.17
C GLN A 14 5.83 24.56 11.92
N ALA A 15 4.59 24.08 11.96
CA ALA A 15 3.93 23.46 10.82
C ALA A 15 3.77 24.44 9.63
N GLN A 16 3.44 25.70 9.91
CA GLN A 16 3.36 26.74 8.87
C GLN A 16 4.72 27.04 8.24
N ALA A 17 5.78 27.15 9.05
CA ALA A 17 7.13 27.40 8.53
C ALA A 17 7.64 26.23 7.66
N GLN A 18 7.28 25.00 8.00
CA GLN A 18 7.56 23.83 7.17
C GLN A 18 6.80 23.87 5.83
N LEU A 19 5.53 24.26 5.85
CA LEU A 19 4.73 24.43 4.63
C LEU A 19 5.33 25.49 3.71
N ASP A 20 5.68 26.65 4.25
CA ASP A 20 6.28 27.76 3.49
C ASP A 20 7.63 27.35 2.86
N SER A 21 8.42 26.55 3.58
CA SER A 21 9.67 25.97 3.08
C SER A 21 9.41 25.06 1.87
N LEU A 22 8.45 24.14 1.98
CA LEU A 22 8.10 23.21 0.91
C LEU A 22 7.56 23.92 -0.34
N LEU A 23 6.78 24.99 -0.16
CA LEU A 23 6.28 25.79 -1.28
C LEU A 23 7.41 26.46 -2.07
N ARG A 24 8.43 26.99 -1.38
CA ARG A 24 9.61 27.56 -2.05
C ARG A 24 10.37 26.51 -2.85
N VAL A 25 10.54 25.30 -2.31
CA VAL A 25 11.22 24.21 -3.03
C VAL A 25 10.40 23.81 -4.26
N ARG A 26 9.08 23.68 -4.15
CA ARG A 26 8.19 23.40 -5.28
C ARG A 26 8.36 24.44 -6.39
N ASP A 27 8.37 25.73 -6.03
CA ASP A 27 8.45 26.83 -6.99
C ASP A 27 9.82 26.92 -7.68
N ALA A 28 10.88 26.44 -7.02
CA ALA A 28 12.23 26.36 -7.57
C ALA A 28 12.45 25.16 -8.51
N LEU A 29 11.65 24.10 -8.38
CA LEU A 29 11.76 22.90 -9.22
C LEU A 29 11.06 23.08 -10.58
N PRO A 30 11.49 22.38 -11.64
CA PRO A 30 10.74 22.31 -12.89
C PRO A 30 9.38 21.58 -12.75
N GLN A 31 8.47 21.73 -13.73
CA GLN A 31 7.16 21.06 -13.74
C GLN A 31 7.23 19.61 -14.29
N ASP A 32 8.17 18.84 -13.77
CA ASP A 32 8.42 17.46 -14.15
C ASP A 32 8.30 16.50 -12.95
N THR A 33 8.70 15.25 -13.16
CA THR A 33 8.62 14.20 -12.14
C THR A 33 9.43 14.48 -10.89
N SER A 34 10.45 15.36 -10.94
CA SER A 34 11.23 15.74 -9.75
C SER A 34 10.39 16.48 -8.71
N ARG A 35 9.32 17.15 -9.15
CA ARG A 35 8.40 17.90 -8.28
C ARG A 35 7.42 17.00 -7.51
N LEU A 36 7.17 15.77 -7.98
CA LEU A 36 6.21 14.84 -7.37
C LEU A 36 6.55 14.51 -5.90
N GLY A 37 7.85 14.41 -5.58
CA GLY A 37 8.29 14.18 -4.20
C GLY A 37 7.88 15.30 -3.25
N VAL A 38 8.10 16.55 -3.65
CA VAL A 38 7.72 17.72 -2.83
C VAL A 38 6.20 17.87 -2.74
N LEU A 39 5.49 17.60 -3.84
CA LEU A 39 4.02 17.63 -3.84
C LEU A 39 3.43 16.58 -2.89
N THR A 40 4.05 15.40 -2.78
CA THR A 40 3.66 14.37 -1.80
C THR A 40 3.76 14.88 -0.37
N GLU A 41 4.84 15.61 -0.05
CA GLU A 41 5.05 16.19 1.27
C GLU A 41 4.06 17.30 1.58
N LEU A 42 3.79 18.19 0.61
CA LEU A 42 2.76 19.22 0.71
C LEU A 42 1.38 18.58 0.96
N LEU A 43 1.02 17.56 0.18
CA LEU A 43 -0.23 16.83 0.34
C LEU A 43 -0.36 16.22 1.74
N ARG A 44 0.68 15.55 2.24
CA ARG A 44 0.67 14.97 3.58
C ARG A 44 0.47 16.02 4.67
N ALA A 45 1.05 17.21 4.50
CA ALA A 45 0.89 18.32 5.44
C ALA A 45 -0.50 18.95 5.41
N THR A 46 -1.15 19.00 4.23
CA THR A 46 -2.42 19.73 4.06
C THR A 46 -3.67 18.86 4.08
N VAL A 47 -3.62 17.58 3.71
CA VAL A 47 -4.82 16.72 3.57
C VAL A 47 -5.77 16.78 4.77
N PHE A 48 -5.26 16.83 6.01
CA PHE A 48 -6.09 16.85 7.23
C PHE A 48 -6.40 18.25 7.76
N ASN A 49 -5.59 19.24 7.42
CA ASN A 49 -5.69 20.60 7.98
C ASN A 49 -6.37 21.58 7.03
N ASP A 50 -6.10 21.43 5.73
CA ASP A 50 -6.59 22.26 4.64
C ASP A 50 -6.76 21.40 3.37
N PRO A 51 -7.88 20.65 3.28
CA PRO A 51 -8.12 19.76 2.16
C PRO A 51 -8.37 20.50 0.84
N ASP A 52 -8.71 21.79 0.87
CA ASP A 52 -8.92 22.58 -0.34
C ASP A 52 -7.58 22.90 -1.03
N SER A 53 -6.58 23.35 -0.26
CA SER A 53 -5.20 23.45 -0.78
C SER A 53 -4.64 22.10 -1.19
N ALA A 54 -4.96 21.03 -0.43
CA ALA A 54 -4.55 19.67 -0.79
C ALA A 54 -5.10 19.23 -2.15
N LEU A 55 -6.35 19.58 -2.49
CA LEU A 55 -6.92 19.30 -3.80
C LEU A 55 -6.16 19.98 -4.95
N VAL A 56 -5.67 21.22 -4.73
CA VAL A 56 -4.85 21.93 -5.71
C VAL A 56 -3.53 21.18 -5.94
N PHE A 57 -2.83 20.79 -4.87
CA PHE A 57 -1.59 20.02 -4.99
C PHE A 57 -1.82 18.62 -5.60
N ALA A 58 -2.95 17.98 -5.29
CA ALA A 58 -3.31 16.68 -5.86
C ALA A 58 -3.60 16.79 -7.37
N ALA A 59 -4.25 17.87 -7.80
CA ALA A 59 -4.50 18.16 -9.20
C ALA A 59 -3.18 18.43 -9.96
N GLU A 60 -2.27 19.21 -9.36
CA GLU A 60 -0.93 19.45 -9.91
C GLU A 60 -0.14 18.13 -10.04
N TYR A 61 -0.11 17.33 -8.97
CA TYR A 61 0.53 16.02 -8.95
C TYR A 61 0.01 15.13 -10.07
N ARG A 62 -1.33 15.00 -10.17
CA ARG A 62 -1.97 14.15 -11.17
C ARG A 62 -1.63 14.62 -12.59
N SER A 63 -1.63 15.93 -12.83
CA SER A 63 -1.26 16.47 -14.14
C SER A 63 0.18 16.12 -14.54
N ILE A 64 1.13 16.18 -13.60
CA ILE A 64 2.52 15.76 -13.84
C ILE A 64 2.60 14.25 -14.06
N ALA A 65 1.89 13.46 -13.27
CA ALA A 65 1.86 12.01 -13.38
C ALA A 65 1.23 11.52 -14.70
N GLU A 66 0.15 12.13 -15.15
CA GLU A 66 -0.47 11.86 -16.46
C GLU A 66 0.49 12.18 -17.61
N ARG A 67 1.25 13.27 -17.51
CA ARG A 67 2.28 13.62 -18.49
C ARG A 67 3.49 12.68 -18.48
N SER A 68 3.84 12.11 -17.33
CA SER A 68 4.97 11.18 -17.24
C SER A 68 4.64 9.80 -17.82
N GLY A 69 3.35 9.44 -17.88
CA GLY A 69 2.90 8.14 -18.38
C GLY A 69 3.26 6.95 -17.46
N ILE A 70 3.76 7.23 -16.25
CA ILE A 70 4.13 6.20 -15.29
C ILE A 70 2.86 5.78 -14.55
N ASP A 71 2.37 4.56 -14.82
CA ASP A 71 1.15 4.04 -14.23
C ASP A 71 1.12 4.18 -12.70
N LEU A 72 2.23 3.83 -12.02
CA LEU A 72 2.33 3.97 -10.55
C LEU A 72 2.07 5.40 -10.07
N GLU A 73 2.61 6.41 -10.76
CA GLU A 73 2.43 7.81 -10.40
C GLU A 73 1.01 8.29 -10.69
N ILE A 74 0.40 7.83 -11.78
CA ILE A 74 -1.00 8.15 -12.09
C ILE A 74 -1.93 7.57 -11.00
N GLY A 75 -1.67 6.33 -10.58
CA GLY A 75 -2.38 5.70 -9.46
C GLY A 75 -2.25 6.49 -8.17
N LYS A 76 -1.03 6.94 -7.82
CA LYS A 76 -0.79 7.78 -6.64
C LYS A 76 -1.56 9.09 -6.71
N GLY A 77 -1.59 9.76 -7.86
CA GLY A 77 -2.35 11.00 -8.06
C GLY A 77 -3.86 10.81 -7.82
N HIS A 78 -4.43 9.72 -8.32
CA HIS A 78 -5.82 9.35 -8.02
C HIS A 78 -6.03 9.06 -6.53
N ASN A 79 -5.10 8.34 -5.89
CA ASN A 79 -5.16 8.05 -4.46
C ASN A 79 -5.10 9.31 -3.60
N TYR A 80 -4.19 10.25 -3.87
CA TYR A 80 -4.11 11.52 -3.14
C TYR A 80 -5.38 12.36 -3.32
N THR A 81 -5.94 12.40 -4.53
CA THR A 81 -7.22 13.07 -4.77
C THR A 81 -8.34 12.43 -3.92
N GLY A 82 -8.39 11.10 -3.87
CA GLY A 82 -9.32 10.36 -3.02
C GLY A 82 -9.16 10.68 -1.53
N MET A 83 -7.92 10.82 -1.04
CA MET A 83 -7.63 11.21 0.34
C MET A 83 -8.16 12.61 0.66
N CYS A 84 -8.01 13.56 -0.27
CA CYS A 84 -8.52 14.92 -0.08
C CYS A 84 -10.06 14.93 0.03
N TYR A 85 -10.77 14.22 -0.87
CA TYR A 85 -12.22 14.07 -0.78
C TYR A 85 -12.67 13.31 0.46
N THR A 86 -11.87 12.33 0.92
CA THR A 86 -12.14 11.62 2.18
C THR A 86 -12.11 12.58 3.36
N SER A 87 -11.16 13.51 3.38
CA SER A 87 -11.03 14.54 4.41
C SER A 87 -12.20 15.54 4.38
N ARG A 88 -12.69 15.88 3.18
CA ARG A 88 -13.92 16.67 2.98
C ARG A 88 -15.22 15.92 3.29
N SER A 89 -15.14 14.65 3.69
CA SER A 89 -16.31 13.78 3.89
C SER A 89 -17.15 13.56 2.62
N GLU A 90 -16.58 13.80 1.45
CA GLU A 90 -17.21 13.57 0.14
C GLU A 90 -16.92 12.14 -0.30
N HIS A 91 -17.62 11.19 0.34
CA HIS A 91 -17.32 9.77 0.23
C HIS A 91 -17.53 9.19 -1.17
N ASP A 92 -18.50 9.68 -1.95
CA ASP A 92 -18.74 9.20 -3.31
C ASP A 92 -17.61 9.60 -4.27
N GLU A 93 -17.13 10.85 -4.18
CA GLU A 93 -15.99 11.32 -4.99
C GLU A 93 -14.69 10.62 -4.57
N ALA A 94 -14.46 10.46 -3.26
CA ALA A 94 -13.32 9.70 -2.74
C ALA A 94 -13.31 8.27 -3.32
N LEU A 95 -14.47 7.59 -3.29
CA LEU A 95 -14.61 6.24 -3.82
C LEU A 95 -14.31 6.18 -5.32
N ARG A 96 -14.84 7.14 -6.11
CA ARG A 96 -14.57 7.22 -7.56
C ARG A 96 -13.07 7.33 -7.84
N HIS A 97 -12.37 8.17 -7.07
CA HIS A 97 -10.93 8.36 -7.22
C HIS A 97 -10.11 7.14 -6.79
N TYR A 98 -10.44 6.49 -5.66
CA TYR A 98 -9.73 5.28 -5.25
C TYR A 98 -9.98 4.11 -6.23
N LEU A 99 -11.20 3.96 -6.76
CA LEU A 99 -11.50 2.95 -7.78
C LEU A 99 -10.73 3.19 -9.07
N ALA A 100 -10.57 4.45 -9.48
CA ALA A 100 -9.76 4.81 -10.63
C ALA A 100 -8.27 4.47 -10.43
N ALA A 101 -7.76 4.51 -9.19
CA ALA A 101 -6.36 4.22 -8.87
C ALA A 101 -5.99 2.72 -8.99
N VAL A 102 -6.92 1.81 -8.68
CA VAL A 102 -6.70 0.34 -8.67
C VAL A 102 -6.03 -0.17 -9.95
N PRO A 103 -6.58 0.05 -11.17
CA PRO A 103 -5.99 -0.50 -12.38
C PRO A 103 -4.60 0.07 -12.69
N TYR A 104 -4.26 1.26 -12.20
CA TYR A 104 -2.92 1.83 -12.35
C TYR A 104 -1.92 1.15 -11.41
N PHE A 105 -2.34 0.81 -10.19
CA PHE A 105 -1.49 0.05 -9.27
C PHE A 105 -1.29 -1.39 -9.70
N GLU A 106 -2.32 -2.03 -10.28
CA GLU A 106 -2.22 -3.35 -10.90
C GLU A 106 -1.18 -3.36 -12.03
N ARG A 107 -1.22 -2.38 -12.94
CA ARG A 107 -0.23 -2.26 -14.03
C ARG A 107 1.15 -1.80 -13.55
N GLY A 108 1.20 -0.99 -12.51
CA GLY A 108 2.43 -0.54 -11.88
C GLY A 108 3.21 -1.65 -11.18
N GLY A 109 2.56 -2.79 -10.89
CA GLY A 109 3.21 -4.00 -10.37
C GLY A 109 3.67 -3.87 -8.92
N ASP A 110 3.10 -2.94 -8.14
CA ASP A 110 3.42 -2.76 -6.72
C ASP A 110 2.24 -3.21 -5.83
N PRO A 111 2.31 -4.41 -5.23
CA PRO A 111 1.24 -4.97 -4.40
C PRO A 111 0.92 -4.13 -3.17
N TRP A 112 1.86 -3.31 -2.70
CA TRP A 112 1.64 -2.45 -1.54
C TRP A 112 0.64 -1.34 -1.87
N TYR A 113 0.79 -0.67 -3.01
CA TYR A 113 -0.14 0.38 -3.42
C TYR A 113 -1.52 -0.18 -3.77
N GLU A 114 -1.57 -1.38 -4.36
CA GLU A 114 -2.82 -2.06 -4.65
C GLU A 114 -3.60 -2.36 -3.35
N ALA A 115 -2.95 -2.99 -2.36
CA ALA A 115 -3.58 -3.25 -1.08
C ALA A 115 -4.00 -1.96 -0.35
N MET A 116 -3.18 -0.91 -0.42
CA MET A 116 -3.51 0.40 0.13
C MET A 116 -4.79 0.98 -0.51
N ALA A 117 -4.92 0.93 -1.85
CA ALA A 117 -6.11 1.41 -2.54
C ALA A 117 -7.36 0.64 -2.12
N HIS A 118 -7.24 -0.69 -2.01
CA HIS A 118 -8.31 -1.55 -1.52
C HIS A 118 -8.73 -1.26 -0.07
N ASN A 119 -7.77 -1.00 0.82
CA ASN A 119 -8.02 -0.59 2.20
C ASN A 119 -8.71 0.78 2.27
N ASN A 120 -8.28 1.74 1.45
CA ASN A 120 -8.90 3.05 1.37
C ASN A 120 -10.36 2.96 0.88
N ILE A 121 -10.63 2.14 -0.14
CA ILE A 121 -12.00 1.83 -0.60
C ILE A 121 -12.83 1.19 0.50
N GLY A 122 -12.26 0.22 1.22
CA GLY A 122 -12.90 -0.44 2.35
C GLY A 122 -13.32 0.55 3.44
N SER A 123 -12.39 1.42 3.85
CA SER A 123 -12.65 2.47 4.84
C SER A 123 -13.76 3.44 4.41
N ILE A 124 -13.83 3.80 3.13
CA ILE A 124 -14.94 4.63 2.62
C ILE A 124 -16.28 3.90 2.69
N HIS A 125 -16.32 2.61 2.34
CA HIS A 125 -17.54 1.82 2.48
C HIS A 125 -17.98 1.67 3.94
N GLU A 126 -17.06 1.57 4.90
CA GLU A 126 -17.39 1.60 6.34
C GLU A 126 -17.99 2.95 6.75
N LYS A 127 -17.39 4.07 6.33
CA LYS A 127 -17.93 5.42 6.58
C LYS A 127 -19.33 5.61 5.99
N MET A 128 -19.61 4.97 4.86
CA MET A 128 -20.94 4.95 4.23
C MET A 128 -21.92 3.92 4.84
N ARG A 129 -21.53 3.18 5.89
CA ARG A 129 -22.29 2.07 6.50
C ARG A 129 -22.63 0.93 5.54
N ARG A 130 -21.81 0.73 4.51
CA ARG A 130 -21.91 -0.36 3.51
C ARG A 130 -20.91 -1.47 3.85
N TYR A 131 -21.11 -2.10 5.01
CA TYR A 131 -20.13 -3.02 5.61
C TYR A 131 -19.81 -4.25 4.75
N ASP A 132 -20.77 -4.79 4.01
CA ASP A 132 -20.54 -5.94 3.13
C ASP A 132 -19.50 -5.63 2.04
N LYS A 133 -19.66 -4.47 1.38
CA LYS A 133 -18.72 -3.99 0.35
C LYS A 133 -17.35 -3.62 0.92
N ALA A 134 -17.30 -3.16 2.17
CA ALA A 134 -16.04 -2.87 2.84
C ALA A 134 -15.22 -4.15 3.07
N ASN A 135 -15.86 -5.19 3.62
CA ASN A 135 -15.22 -6.46 3.90
C ASN A 135 -14.68 -7.13 2.64
N ASP A 136 -15.44 -7.12 1.54
CA ASP A 136 -14.98 -7.66 0.27
C ASP A 136 -13.73 -6.93 -0.26
N ARG A 137 -13.68 -5.61 -0.10
CA ARG A 137 -12.57 -4.78 -0.58
C ARG A 137 -11.31 -4.95 0.26
N VAL A 138 -11.43 -4.97 1.59
CA VAL A 138 -10.31 -5.23 2.50
C VAL A 138 -9.74 -6.64 2.27
N ARG A 139 -10.60 -7.64 2.02
CA ARG A 139 -10.16 -8.99 1.66
C ARG A 139 -9.36 -9.02 0.36
N ALA A 140 -9.87 -8.36 -0.69
CA ALA A 140 -9.16 -8.26 -1.97
C ALA A 140 -7.77 -7.63 -1.79
N GLY A 141 -7.64 -6.55 -1.00
CA GLY A 141 -6.34 -5.94 -0.69
C GLY A 141 -5.40 -6.86 0.09
N ALA A 142 -5.92 -7.57 1.09
CA ALA A 142 -5.13 -8.50 1.91
C ALA A 142 -4.62 -9.72 1.12
N GLU A 143 -5.37 -10.17 0.10
CA GLU A 143 -4.96 -11.26 -0.78
C GLU A 143 -3.77 -10.90 -1.69
N ARG A 144 -3.51 -9.61 -1.92
CA ARG A 144 -2.38 -9.14 -2.73
C ARG A 144 -1.04 -9.10 -2.00
N ILE A 145 -1.03 -9.00 -0.67
CA ILE A 145 0.20 -9.02 0.13
C ILE A 145 0.28 -10.32 0.93
N PRO A 146 0.89 -11.40 0.39
CA PRO A 146 1.14 -12.59 1.18
C PRO A 146 2.19 -12.29 2.27
N GLY A 147 1.77 -12.22 3.54
CA GLY A 147 2.65 -12.22 4.72
C GLY A 147 2.71 -10.95 5.58
N HIS A 148 1.88 -9.91 5.34
CA HIS A 148 1.87 -8.72 6.21
C HIS A 148 0.94 -8.91 7.43
N PRO A 149 1.38 -8.62 8.67
CA PRO A 149 0.51 -8.70 9.84
C PRO A 149 -0.62 -7.67 9.74
N ARG A 150 -1.85 -8.12 9.97
CA ARG A 150 -3.02 -7.22 10.05
C ARG A 150 -2.94 -6.45 11.37
N HIS A 151 -2.86 -5.12 11.31
CA HIS A 151 -3.20 -4.31 12.47
C HIS A 151 -4.72 -4.29 12.61
N GLY A 152 -5.24 -5.18 13.48
CA GLY A 152 -6.55 -5.01 14.11
C GLY A 152 -7.78 -5.36 13.26
N VAL A 153 -7.97 -6.65 12.96
CA VAL A 153 -9.30 -7.29 12.92
C VAL A 153 -9.10 -8.77 13.20
N ASP A 154 -8.91 -9.09 14.47
CA ASP A 154 -9.13 -10.46 14.95
C ASP A 154 -10.64 -10.72 14.91
N ARG A 155 -11.09 -11.37 13.83
CA ARG A 155 -12.27 -12.23 13.89
C ARG A 155 -11.86 -13.62 13.46
N GLU A 156 -11.87 -14.48 14.47
CA GLU A 156 -11.64 -15.91 14.43
C GLU A 156 -12.34 -16.60 13.25
N ARG A 157 -11.56 -17.42 12.54
CA ARG A 157 -11.77 -18.86 12.27
C ARG A 157 -11.06 -19.22 10.99
N VAL A 158 -9.76 -19.46 11.10
CA VAL A 158 -9.07 -20.32 10.14
C VAL A 158 -9.53 -21.74 10.47
N GLN A 159 -10.50 -22.23 9.69
CA GLN A 159 -10.73 -23.67 9.55
C GLN A 159 -9.41 -24.25 9.00
N GLN A 160 -8.56 -24.81 9.85
CA GLN A 160 -7.42 -25.57 9.36
C GLN A 160 -7.93 -26.90 8.77
N PRO A 161 -7.55 -27.26 7.53
CA PRO A 161 -7.94 -28.53 6.96
C PRO A 161 -7.09 -29.66 7.56
N GLY A 162 -7.77 -30.65 8.13
CA GLY A 162 -7.33 -32.04 8.22
C GLY A 162 -6.09 -32.34 9.06
N GLN A 163 -6.28 -32.57 10.36
CA GLN A 163 -5.50 -33.60 11.04
C GLN A 163 -6.39 -34.83 11.28
N PRO A 164 -5.98 -36.04 10.84
CA PRO A 164 -6.74 -37.23 11.14
C PRO A 164 -6.61 -37.52 12.63
N THR A 165 -7.74 -37.41 13.34
CA THR A 165 -7.89 -37.84 14.72
C THR A 165 -7.77 -39.37 14.77
N LEU A 166 -6.65 -39.87 15.28
CA LEU A 166 -6.54 -41.29 15.65
C LEU A 166 -7.37 -41.53 16.92
N ARG A 167 -8.67 -41.74 16.75
CA ARG A 167 -9.52 -42.39 17.76
C ARG A 167 -9.97 -43.75 17.25
N GLY A 168 -9.47 -44.78 17.93
CA GLY A 168 -10.05 -46.12 17.93
C GLY A 168 -9.56 -47.05 16.82
N ARG A 169 -8.33 -47.57 16.94
CA ARG A 169 -7.99 -48.94 16.49
C ARG A 169 -7.02 -49.60 17.47
N SER A 170 -7.35 -50.84 17.79
CA SER A 170 -6.67 -51.74 18.73
C SER A 170 -5.20 -51.99 18.39
N VAL A 171 -4.41 -52.23 19.44
CA VAL A 171 -3.04 -52.76 19.38
C VAL A 171 -3.04 -54.14 18.70
N ARG A 172 -2.86 -54.19 17.38
CA ARG A 172 -2.38 -55.36 16.60
C ARG A 172 -2.19 -54.93 15.15
N GLN A 173 -1.06 -55.34 14.56
CA GLN A 173 -0.66 -55.21 13.16
C GLN A 173 0.03 -53.90 12.75
N LEU A 174 1.26 -53.71 13.22
CA LEU A 174 2.31 -53.04 12.43
C LEU A 174 2.90 -54.08 11.46
N ARG A 175 2.60 -53.99 10.16
CA ARG A 175 3.40 -54.60 9.07
C ARG A 175 2.95 -54.08 7.70
N GLY A 176 3.88 -53.47 6.96
CA GLY A 176 3.73 -52.98 5.57
C GLY A 176 2.92 -51.68 5.51
N VAL A 177 3.26 -50.64 4.77
CA VAL A 177 3.86 -50.58 3.44
C VAL A 177 4.44 -49.17 3.26
N LEU A 178 5.73 -49.06 2.90
CA LEU A 178 6.31 -47.87 2.25
C LEU A 178 5.91 -47.88 0.76
N PRO A 179 5.74 -46.72 0.12
CA PRO A 179 6.75 -46.32 -0.88
C PRO A 179 7.08 -44.81 -0.78
N ALA A 180 8.38 -44.47 -0.69
CA ALA A 180 9.25 -44.07 -1.80
C ALA A 180 8.96 -42.65 -2.37
N TRP A 181 9.67 -41.66 -1.83
CA TRP A 181 9.82 -40.31 -2.42
C TRP A 181 11.17 -40.25 -3.14
N PRO A 182 11.26 -39.80 -4.41
CA PRO A 182 12.55 -39.65 -5.06
C PRO A 182 13.28 -38.38 -4.59
N MET A 183 14.57 -38.54 -4.28
CA MET A 183 15.54 -37.46 -4.09
C MET A 183 15.73 -36.69 -5.41
N ILE A 184 15.56 -35.36 -5.38
CA ILE A 184 16.34 -34.45 -6.24
C ILE A 184 16.73 -33.24 -5.39
N CYS A 185 17.93 -33.30 -4.83
CA CYS A 185 18.70 -32.13 -4.43
C CYS A 185 19.52 -31.68 -5.65
N SER A 186 19.42 -30.41 -6.04
CA SER A 186 20.44 -29.73 -6.83
C SER A 186 20.79 -28.42 -6.13
N PRO A 187 22.09 -28.15 -5.91
CA PRO A 187 22.58 -26.79 -5.83
C PRO A 187 23.34 -26.44 -7.12
N VAL A 188 22.88 -25.39 -7.79
CA VAL A 188 23.64 -24.65 -8.80
C VAL A 188 24.69 -23.81 -8.06
N SER A 189 25.96 -24.11 -8.26
CA SER A 189 27.09 -23.24 -7.89
C SER A 189 28.19 -23.32 -8.94
N GLY A 190 28.57 -22.15 -9.46
CA GLY A 190 29.94 -21.88 -9.90
C GLY A 190 30.25 -22.09 -11.38
N MET A 191 29.92 -21.11 -12.22
CA MET A 191 30.73 -20.80 -13.40
C MET A 191 31.77 -19.75 -12.97
N ASP A 192 33.03 -20.16 -12.87
CA ASP A 192 34.18 -19.25 -12.95
C ASP A 192 35.23 -19.91 -13.84
N THR A 193 35.32 -19.41 -15.07
CA THR A 193 36.33 -19.78 -16.06
C THR A 193 37.58 -18.95 -15.81
N ASN A 194 38.65 -19.53 -15.28
CA ASN A 194 39.98 -18.94 -15.48
C ASN A 194 41.14 -19.94 -15.31
N THR A 195 42.14 -19.78 -16.19
CA THR A 195 43.49 -20.40 -16.24
C THR A 195 43.54 -21.87 -16.70
N ARG A 196 44.35 -22.29 -17.68
CA ARG A 196 45.68 -21.85 -18.15
C ARG A 196 46.03 -22.51 -19.52
N PRO A 197 46.96 -21.95 -20.33
CA PRO A 197 47.54 -22.58 -21.55
C PRO A 197 48.87 -23.31 -21.21
N PRO A 198 49.80 -23.62 -22.13
CA PRO A 198 49.77 -24.03 -23.56
C PRO A 198 50.46 -25.41 -23.76
N HIS A 199 50.61 -25.84 -25.03
CA HIS A 199 51.78 -26.53 -25.65
C HIS A 199 51.40 -27.72 -26.55
N GLY A 200 51.97 -27.73 -27.77
CA GLY A 200 52.05 -28.88 -28.67
C GLY A 200 51.38 -28.67 -30.00
#